data_AF-A0A3M7LB67-F1
#
_entry.id   AF-A0A3M7LB67-F1
#
_cell.length_a   1.000
_cell.length_b   1.000
_cell.length_c   1.000
_cell.angle_alpha   90.00
_cell.angle_beta   90.00
_cell.angle_gamma   90.00
#
_symmetry.space_group_name_H-M   'P 1'
#
loop_
_entity.id
_entity.type
_entity.pdbx_description
1 polymer ?
#
loop_
_entity_poly.entity_id
_entity_poly.type
_entity_poly.pdbx_seq_one_letter_code
_entity_poly.pdbx_strand_id
1 'polypeptide(L)'
;MGGVLFLIFLGLILSLFLSKIKKGRLAEWAKLFRIAMLIFTISLFSYWFIKKSTVRIIKDSVALQIINKLPQTLDFYVISNKGQFPNGILETKHIGKIRPEYYRIEYLRMDSSDEYWIIGYLGKKNLVYFSQHSVPNKNIDQMIEVRNYINQSVKLSDIAKKQIESYSHENIKQGIWITLDFLLLFLNLVLLVRRR
;
A
#
# COMPACT_ATOMS: atom_id res chain seq x y z
N MET A 1 -7.93 -2.84 -7.73
CA MET A 1 -8.67 -1.92 -6.84
C MET A 1 -9.02 -0.59 -7.51
N GLY A 2 -8.17 -0.05 -8.41
CA GLY A 2 -8.41 1.23 -9.06
C GLY A 2 -9.78 1.38 -9.77
N GLY A 3 -10.26 0.34 -10.47
CA GLY A 3 -11.58 0.38 -11.12
C GLY A 3 -12.75 0.54 -10.14
N VAL A 4 -12.65 -0.06 -8.95
CA VAL A 4 -13.69 0.06 -7.91
C VAL A 4 -13.70 1.46 -7.32
N LEU A 5 -12.53 2.04 -7.05
CA LEU A 5 -12.40 3.43 -6.57
C LEU A 5 -13.00 4.40 -7.60
N PHE A 6 -12.70 4.23 -8.88
CA PHE A 6 -13.26 5.06 -9.94
C PHE A 6 -14.79 4.98 -10.05
N LEU A 7 -15.39 3.79 -9.86
CA LEU A 7 -16.84 3.63 -9.85
C LEU A 7 -17.49 4.33 -8.65
N ILE A 8 -16.87 4.25 -7.48
CA ILE A 8 -17.33 4.98 -6.27
C ILE A 8 -17.26 6.47 -6.51
N PHE A 9 -16.15 6.96 -7.07
CA PHE A 9 -15.97 8.36 -7.43
C PHE A 9 -17.11 8.87 -8.32
N LEU A 10 -17.40 8.16 -9.42
CA LEU A 10 -18.51 8.51 -10.32
C LEU A 10 -19.87 8.48 -9.60
N GLY A 11 -20.11 7.45 -8.77
CA GLY A 11 -21.33 7.35 -7.98
C GLY A 11 -21.51 8.47 -6.97
N LEU A 12 -20.43 8.91 -6.30
CA LEU A 12 -20.45 10.02 -5.36
C LEU A 12 -20.63 11.37 -6.05
N ILE A 13 -20.08 11.56 -7.26
CA ILE A 13 -20.35 12.74 -8.10
C ILE A 13 -21.83 12.77 -8.49
N LEU A 14 -22.37 11.66 -8.98
CA LEU A 14 -23.78 11.58 -9.36
C LEU A 14 -24.69 11.85 -8.16
N SER A 15 -24.37 11.27 -7.01
CA SER A 15 -25.02 11.51 -5.72
C SER A 15 -25.02 13.00 -5.33
N LEU A 16 -23.92 13.70 -5.61
CA LEU A 16 -23.81 15.14 -5.37
C LEU A 16 -24.70 15.95 -6.34
N PHE A 17 -24.72 15.62 -7.63
CA PHE A 17 -25.61 16.29 -8.59
C PHE A 17 -27.09 16.10 -8.24
N LEU A 18 -27.47 14.89 -7.84
CA LEU A 18 -28.84 14.56 -7.41
C LEU A 18 -29.27 15.36 -6.17
N SER A 19 -28.35 15.88 -5.36
CA SER A 19 -28.67 16.74 -4.20
C SER A 19 -29.37 18.07 -4.59
N LYS A 20 -29.27 18.50 -5.84
CA LYS A 20 -29.93 19.71 -6.34
C LYS A 20 -31.44 19.53 -6.58
N ILE A 21 -31.92 18.29 -6.69
CA ILE A 21 -33.34 17.98 -6.94
C ILE A 21 -34.11 18.12 -5.62
N LYS A 22 -34.98 19.13 -5.51
CA LYS A 22 -35.62 19.51 -4.23
C LYS A 22 -37.10 19.10 -4.08
N LYS A 23 -37.81 18.78 -5.18
CA LYS A 23 -39.27 18.57 -5.15
C LYS A 23 -39.68 17.42 -6.09
N GLY A 24 -40.75 16.72 -5.72
CA GLY A 24 -41.37 15.64 -6.49
C GLY A 24 -40.84 14.24 -6.14
N ARG A 25 -41.45 13.21 -6.75
CA ARG A 25 -41.11 11.77 -6.54
C ARG A 25 -39.63 11.47 -6.82
N LEU A 26 -39.03 12.18 -7.78
CA LEU A 26 -37.59 12.07 -8.10
C LEU A 26 -36.68 12.55 -6.95
N ALA A 27 -37.13 13.47 -6.10
CA ALA A 27 -36.35 13.95 -4.95
C ALA A 27 -36.23 12.87 -3.86
N GLU A 28 -37.27 12.05 -3.66
CA GLU A 28 -37.26 10.94 -2.71
C GLU A 28 -36.32 9.83 -3.17
N TRP A 29 -36.40 9.43 -4.45
CA TRP A 29 -35.46 8.48 -5.05
C TRP A 29 -34.01 8.97 -5.01
N ALA A 30 -33.79 10.25 -5.31
CA ALA A 30 -32.47 10.88 -5.18
C ALA A 30 -31.95 10.78 -3.74
N LYS A 31 -32.78 11.09 -2.73
CA LYS A 31 -32.40 11.00 -1.32
C LYS A 31 -32.05 9.56 -0.92
N LEU A 32 -32.85 8.58 -1.35
CA LEU A 32 -32.62 7.16 -1.05
C LEU A 32 -31.34 6.65 -1.70
N PHE A 33 -31.09 7.00 -2.97
CA PHE A 33 -29.85 6.69 -3.67
C PHE A 33 -28.63 7.25 -2.92
N ARG A 34 -28.69 8.51 -2.48
CA ARG A 34 -27.59 9.14 -1.73
C ARG A 34 -27.27 8.39 -0.42
N ILE A 35 -28.30 7.99 0.33
CA ILE A 35 -28.13 7.22 1.57
C ILE A 35 -27.49 5.86 1.28
N ALA A 36 -28.01 5.15 0.27
CA ALA A 36 -27.46 3.86 -0.14
C ALA A 36 -25.98 3.96 -0.56
N MET A 37 -25.64 4.96 -1.37
CA MET A 37 -24.26 5.21 -1.80
C MET A 37 -23.33 5.56 -0.64
N LEU A 38 -23.78 6.36 0.33
CA LEU A 38 -23.02 6.69 1.54
C LEU A 38 -22.72 5.43 2.36
N ILE A 39 -23.74 4.62 2.66
CA ILE A 39 -23.59 3.39 3.43
C ILE A 39 -22.65 2.42 2.71
N PHE A 40 -22.84 2.22 1.41
CA PHE A 40 -22.00 1.35 0.60
C PHE A 40 -20.54 1.79 0.62
N THR A 41 -20.29 3.07 0.39
CA THR A 41 -18.93 3.64 0.35
C THR A 41 -18.23 3.52 1.71
N ILE A 42 -18.92 3.88 2.80
CA ILE A 42 -18.38 3.75 4.17
C ILE A 42 -18.06 2.29 4.48
N SER A 43 -18.96 1.37 4.14
CA SER A 43 -18.79 -0.07 4.39
C SER A 43 -17.57 -0.62 3.63
N LEU A 44 -17.42 -0.25 2.36
CA LEU A 44 -16.30 -0.69 1.54
C LEU A 44 -14.96 -0.15 2.05
N PHE A 45 -14.89 1.15 2.36
CA PHE A 45 -13.65 1.73 2.91
C PHE A 45 -13.32 1.16 4.29
N SER A 46 -14.32 0.90 5.13
CA SER A 46 -14.11 0.27 6.44
C SER A 46 -13.58 -1.16 6.29
N TYR A 47 -14.21 -1.97 5.43
CA TYR A 47 -13.72 -3.32 5.11
C TYR A 47 -12.27 -3.30 4.61
N TRP A 48 -11.98 -2.39 3.67
CA TRP A 48 -10.64 -2.28 3.12
C TRP A 48 -9.60 -1.79 4.13
N PHE A 49 -9.97 -0.81 4.95
CA PHE A 49 -9.12 -0.30 6.02
C PHE A 49 -8.77 -1.39 7.02
N ILE A 50 -9.74 -2.20 7.45
CA ILE A 50 -9.50 -3.35 8.32
C ILE A 50 -8.57 -4.34 7.61
N LYS A 51 -8.87 -4.70 6.37
CA LYS A 51 -8.05 -5.65 5.59
C LYS A 51 -6.60 -5.18 5.43
N LYS A 52 -6.35 -3.88 5.33
CA LYS A 52 -5.00 -3.29 5.21
C LYS A 52 -4.31 -3.05 6.55
N SER A 53 -5.05 -2.70 7.60
CA SER A 53 -4.50 -2.29 8.90
C SER A 53 -4.28 -3.45 9.85
N THR A 54 -5.01 -4.55 9.69
CA THR A 54 -4.75 -5.75 10.50
C THR A 54 -3.35 -6.26 10.16
N VAL A 55 -2.44 -6.14 11.13
CA VAL A 55 -1.14 -6.82 11.13
C VAL A 55 -1.45 -8.30 11.12
N ARG A 56 -1.55 -8.86 9.93
CA ARG A 56 -1.69 -10.29 9.76
C ARG A 56 -0.33 -10.83 10.21
N ILE A 57 -0.24 -11.31 11.45
CA ILE A 57 0.78 -12.28 11.82
C ILE A 57 0.45 -13.46 10.93
N ILE A 58 1.14 -13.54 9.80
CA ILE A 58 0.80 -14.51 8.78
C ILE A 58 1.34 -15.84 9.28
N LYS A 59 0.46 -16.82 9.44
CA LYS A 59 0.86 -18.21 9.65
C LYS A 59 1.81 -18.61 8.51
N ASP A 60 2.92 -19.24 8.84
CA ASP A 60 3.97 -19.66 7.88
C ASP A 60 4.70 -18.48 7.21
N SER A 61 4.98 -17.41 7.96
CA SER A 61 5.80 -16.28 7.50
C SER A 61 7.17 -16.23 8.18
N VAL A 62 8.17 -15.77 7.42
CA VAL A 62 9.51 -15.50 7.93
C VAL A 62 9.50 -14.11 8.56
N ALA A 63 9.90 -14.01 9.83
CA ALA A 63 10.13 -12.71 10.44
C ALA A 63 11.48 -12.17 9.95
N LEU A 64 11.45 -11.02 9.27
CA LEU A 64 12.63 -10.29 8.85
C LEU A 64 12.81 -9.06 9.73
N GLN A 65 13.89 -9.04 10.50
CA GLN A 65 14.33 -7.88 11.26
C GLN A 65 15.41 -7.14 10.46
N ILE A 66 15.14 -5.89 10.09
CA ILE A 66 16.12 -5.01 9.46
C ILE A 66 16.60 -3.99 10.47
N ILE A 67 17.90 -3.94 10.70
CA ILE A 67 18.55 -2.99 11.61
C ILE A 67 19.38 -2.02 10.77
N ASN A 68 19.13 -0.72 10.93
CA ASN A 68 19.92 0.30 10.26
C ASN A 68 21.08 0.72 11.16
N LYS A 69 22.32 0.34 10.81
CA LYS A 69 23.55 0.75 11.51
C LYS A 69 24.28 1.90 10.80
N LEU A 70 23.72 2.43 9.72
CA LEU A 70 24.26 3.60 9.04
C LEU A 70 23.88 4.88 9.79
N PRO A 71 24.73 5.93 9.72
CA PRO A 71 24.50 7.20 10.43
C PRO A 71 23.31 8.01 9.90
N GLN A 72 22.69 7.58 8.79
CA GLN A 72 21.58 8.29 8.14
C GLN A 72 20.32 7.42 8.14
N THR A 73 19.16 8.07 8.18
CA THR A 73 17.87 7.37 8.06
C THR A 73 17.69 6.88 6.62
N LEU A 74 17.47 5.58 6.47
CA LEU A 74 17.21 4.97 5.17
C LEU A 74 15.76 4.50 5.06
N ASP A 75 15.22 4.61 3.85
CA ASP A 75 13.90 4.11 3.50
C ASP A 75 14.01 2.70 2.91
N PHE A 76 13.50 1.70 3.62
CA PHE A 76 13.68 0.30 3.28
C PHE A 76 12.46 -0.29 2.57
N TYR A 77 12.77 -1.10 1.56
CA TYR A 77 11.82 -1.90 0.80
C TYR A 77 12.31 -3.33 0.75
N VAL A 78 11.38 -4.27 0.70
CA VAL A 78 11.65 -5.67 0.42
C VAL A 78 10.88 -6.12 -0.80
N ILE A 79 11.55 -6.85 -1.67
CA ILE A 79 10.95 -7.48 -2.83
C ILE A 79 11.07 -8.99 -2.65
N SER A 80 9.94 -9.68 -2.63
CA SER A 80 9.89 -11.15 -2.59
C SER A 80 9.45 -11.68 -3.95
N ASN A 81 10.14 -12.71 -4.45
CA ASN A 81 9.86 -13.25 -5.77
C ASN A 81 8.92 -14.46 -5.68
N LYS A 82 7.65 -14.31 -6.07
CA LYS A 82 6.73 -15.46 -6.14
C LYS A 82 6.94 -16.20 -7.46
N GLY A 83 7.67 -17.31 -7.40
CA GLY A 83 8.03 -18.15 -8.55
C GLY A 83 9.51 -18.08 -8.92
N GLN A 84 9.91 -18.76 -10.00
CA GLN A 84 11.28 -18.70 -10.50
C GLN A 84 11.49 -17.41 -11.31
N PHE A 85 12.52 -16.62 -10.94
CA PHE A 85 12.99 -15.50 -11.75
C PHE A 85 13.44 -16.01 -13.14
N PRO A 86 13.16 -15.33 -14.27
CA PRO A 86 12.60 -13.98 -14.43
C PRO A 86 11.07 -13.89 -14.59
N ASN A 87 10.35 -15.02 -14.54
CA ASN A 87 8.91 -15.08 -14.84
C ASN A 87 8.01 -14.99 -13.59
N GLY A 88 8.61 -14.89 -12.40
CA GLY A 88 7.90 -14.77 -11.13
C GLY A 88 7.29 -13.39 -10.89
N ILE A 89 6.21 -13.35 -10.10
CA ILE A 89 5.56 -12.09 -9.71
C ILE A 89 6.38 -11.49 -8.55
N LEU A 90 6.97 -10.32 -8.79
CA LEU A 90 7.72 -9.58 -7.79
C LEU A 90 6.75 -8.82 -6.86
N GLU A 91 6.59 -9.30 -5.64
CA GLU A 91 5.82 -8.60 -4.62
C GLU A 91 6.72 -7.61 -3.88
N THR A 92 6.36 -6.33 -3.93
CA THR A 92 7.09 -5.26 -3.25
C THR A 92 6.35 -4.83 -1.99
N LYS A 93 7.11 -4.72 -0.90
CA LYS A 93 6.62 -4.27 0.40
C LYS A 93 7.49 -3.13 0.90
N HIS A 94 6.83 -2.05 1.30
CA HIS A 94 7.49 -0.93 1.96
C HIS A 94 7.60 -1.24 3.45
N ILE A 95 8.82 -1.32 3.96
CA ILE A 95 9.09 -1.53 5.39
C ILE A 95 9.03 -0.19 6.11
N GLY A 96 9.55 0.85 5.47
CA GLY A 96 9.52 2.21 5.98
C GLY A 96 10.90 2.75 6.30
N LYS A 97 10.89 3.96 6.86
CA LYS A 97 12.09 4.70 7.21
C LYS A 97 12.63 4.24 8.55
N ILE A 98 13.81 3.64 8.56
CA ILE A 98 14.47 3.14 9.76
C ILE A 98 15.59 4.12 10.12
N ARG A 99 15.51 4.69 11.32
CA ARG A 99 16.51 5.62 11.87
C ARG A 99 17.81 4.87 12.20
N PRO A 100 18.96 5.57 12.28
CA PRO A 100 20.21 4.99 12.75
C PRO A 100 20.03 4.31 14.11
N GLU A 101 20.59 3.12 14.28
CA GLU A 101 20.52 2.27 15.47
C GLU A 101 19.12 1.75 15.84
N TYR A 102 18.12 1.93 14.98
CA TYR A 102 16.80 1.34 15.15
C TYR A 102 16.60 0.15 14.21
N TYR A 103 15.61 -0.67 14.55
CA TYR A 103 15.19 -1.80 13.75
C TYR A 103 13.70 -1.76 13.46
N ARG A 104 13.30 -2.50 12.42
CA ARG A 104 11.91 -2.80 12.13
C ARG A 104 11.77 -4.27 11.78
N ILE A 105 10.74 -4.89 12.31
CA ILE A 105 10.39 -6.29 12.02
C ILE A 105 9.27 -6.28 10.99
N GLU A 106 9.41 -7.10 9.97
CA GLU A 106 8.40 -7.31 8.96
C GLU A 106 8.19 -8.80 8.71
N TYR A 107 6.93 -9.21 8.59
CA TYR A 107 6.57 -10.59 8.30
C TYR A 107 6.45 -10.78 6.79
N LEU A 108 7.25 -11.70 6.25
CA LEU A 108 7.30 -11.99 4.82
C LEU A 108 6.64 -13.35 4.54
N ARG A 109 5.66 -13.36 3.64
CA ARG A 109 5.05 -14.62 3.16
C ARG A 109 5.95 -15.24 2.11
N MET A 110 6.59 -16.33 2.46
CA MET A 110 7.55 -17.04 1.61
C MET A 110 6.97 -18.36 1.05
N ASP A 111 5.63 -18.52 1.09
CA ASP A 111 4.89 -19.71 0.67
C ASP A 111 5.38 -20.26 -0.69
N SER A 112 5.64 -19.37 -1.65
CA SER A 112 6.08 -19.69 -3.02
C SER A 112 7.37 -18.97 -3.44
N SER A 113 8.17 -18.52 -2.48
CA SER A 113 9.39 -17.76 -2.71
C SER A 113 10.51 -18.26 -1.81
N ASP A 114 11.69 -18.44 -2.39
CA ASP A 114 12.89 -18.86 -1.66
C ASP A 114 13.96 -17.76 -1.65
N GLU A 115 13.62 -16.56 -2.14
CA GLU A 115 14.51 -15.40 -2.15
C GLU A 115 13.76 -14.09 -1.93
N TYR A 116 14.45 -13.15 -1.29
CA TYR A 116 14.00 -11.77 -1.21
C TYR A 116 15.17 -10.81 -1.34
N TRP A 117 14.86 -9.59 -1.77
CA TRP A 117 15.83 -8.52 -1.94
C TRP A 117 15.50 -7.41 -0.95
N ILE A 118 16.53 -6.88 -0.29
CA ILE A 118 16.43 -5.69 0.55
C ILE A 118 16.99 -4.52 -0.22
N ILE A 119 16.24 -3.44 -0.25
CA ILE A 119 16.64 -2.19 -0.90
C ILE A 119 16.55 -1.07 0.12
N GLY A 120 17.60 -0.27 0.25
CA GLY A 120 17.65 0.91 1.09
C GLY A 120 17.89 2.17 0.25
N TYR A 121 17.01 3.14 0.40
CA TYR A 121 17.14 4.46 -0.22
C TYR A 121 17.58 5.51 0.77
N LEU A 122 18.51 6.34 0.34
CA LEU A 122 18.79 7.62 0.96
C LEU A 122 17.94 8.71 0.28
N GLY A 123 16.95 9.24 0.99
CA GLY A 123 15.98 10.17 0.41
C GLY A 123 15.03 9.49 -0.57
N LYS A 124 14.61 10.19 -1.64
CA LYS A 124 13.54 9.71 -2.55
C LYS A 124 14.01 8.88 -3.74
N LYS A 125 15.28 8.99 -4.16
CA LYS A 125 15.76 8.42 -5.43
C LYS A 125 17.14 7.77 -5.37
N ASN A 126 17.90 7.98 -4.31
CA ASN A 126 19.27 7.48 -4.23
C ASN A 126 19.27 6.09 -3.59
N LEU A 127 19.40 5.04 -4.41
CA LEU A 127 19.57 3.68 -3.93
C LEU A 127 21.00 3.55 -3.41
N VAL A 128 21.13 3.25 -2.12
CA VAL A 128 22.44 3.16 -1.45
C VAL A 128 22.70 1.78 -0.86
N TYR A 129 21.66 0.94 -0.80
CA TYR A 129 21.76 -0.43 -0.32
C TYR A 129 20.92 -1.36 -1.20
N PHE A 130 21.53 -2.45 -1.65
CA PHE A 130 20.88 -3.57 -2.31
C PHE A 130 21.57 -4.87 -1.89
N SER A 131 20.79 -5.80 -1.36
CA SER A 131 21.24 -7.16 -1.06
C SER A 131 20.18 -8.21 -1.42
N GLN A 132 20.64 -9.32 -1.99
CA GLN A 132 19.83 -10.50 -2.27
C GLN A 132 20.07 -11.54 -1.18
N HIS A 133 18.99 -12.11 -0.65
CA HIS A 133 19.01 -13.11 0.41
C HIS A 133 18.16 -14.32 0.00
N SER A 134 18.75 -15.50 0.13
CA SER A 134 18.02 -16.76 0.01
C SER A 134 17.41 -17.16 1.35
N VAL A 135 16.26 -17.83 1.30
CA VAL A 135 15.54 -18.35 2.47
C VAL A 135 15.59 -19.87 2.40
N PRO A 136 16.70 -20.50 2.82
CA PRO A 136 16.84 -21.96 2.77
C PRO A 136 15.90 -22.67 3.75
N ASN A 137 15.55 -22.03 4.87
CA ASN A 137 14.60 -22.55 5.84
C ASN A 137 13.60 -21.46 6.24
N LYS A 138 12.30 -21.72 5.98
CA LYS A 138 11.20 -20.77 6.21
C LYS A 138 10.77 -20.69 7.68
N ASN A 139 11.32 -21.55 8.55
CA ASN A 139 11.05 -21.57 9.98
C ASN A 139 12.09 -20.79 10.79
N ILE A 140 13.08 -20.16 10.14
CA ILE A 140 14.15 -19.41 10.80
C ILE A 140 13.93 -17.91 10.57
N ASP A 141 13.87 -17.17 11.67
CA ASP A 141 13.84 -15.70 11.65
C ASP A 141 15.15 -15.15 11.09
N GLN A 142 15.05 -14.11 10.27
CA GLN A 142 16.19 -13.50 9.63
C GLN A 142 16.46 -12.11 10.20
N MET A 143 17.71 -11.86 10.56
CA MET A 143 18.16 -10.56 11.05
C MET A 143 19.23 -10.02 10.11
N ILE A 144 18.96 -8.85 9.51
CA ILE A 144 19.86 -8.18 8.58
C ILE A 144 20.29 -6.84 9.15
N GLU A 145 21.60 -6.69 9.30
CA GLU A 145 22.22 -5.44 9.75
C GLU A 145 22.82 -4.69 8.57
N VAL A 146 22.31 -3.49 8.32
CA VAL A 146 22.76 -2.63 7.25
C VAL A 146 23.85 -1.71 7.79
N ARG A 147 25.10 -2.14 7.64
CA ARG A 147 26.29 -1.43 8.16
C ARG A 147 26.97 -0.53 7.14
N ASN A 148 26.88 -0.88 5.85
CA ASN A 148 27.59 -0.20 4.77
C ASN A 148 26.66 0.05 3.58
N TYR A 149 27.02 1.02 2.75
CA TYR A 149 26.44 1.15 1.41
C TYR A 149 26.96 0.02 0.53
N ILE A 150 26.05 -0.82 0.04
CA ILE A 150 26.38 -2.01 -0.74
C ILE A 150 25.41 -2.08 -1.91
N ASN A 151 25.93 -2.36 -3.10
CA ASN A 151 25.09 -2.82 -4.21
C ASN A 151 25.65 -4.14 -4.72
N GLN A 152 25.09 -5.26 -4.27
CA GLN A 152 25.58 -6.60 -4.62
C GLN A 152 25.48 -6.89 -6.12
N SER A 153 24.48 -6.33 -6.82
CA SER A 153 24.27 -6.56 -8.24
C SER A 153 23.57 -5.38 -8.89
N VAL A 154 24.30 -4.67 -9.76
CA VAL A 154 23.78 -3.51 -10.51
C VAL A 154 22.53 -3.91 -11.31
N LYS A 155 22.59 -5.03 -12.02
CA LYS A 155 21.48 -5.53 -12.86
C LYS A 155 20.21 -5.78 -12.04
N LEU A 156 20.31 -6.46 -10.89
CA LEU A 156 19.15 -6.72 -10.04
C LEU A 156 18.65 -5.46 -9.33
N SER A 157 19.56 -4.58 -8.93
CA SER A 157 19.21 -3.30 -8.31
C SER A 157 18.41 -2.40 -9.25
N ASP A 158 18.70 -2.40 -10.56
CA ASP A 158 17.94 -1.64 -11.56
C ASP A 158 16.52 -2.20 -11.75
N ILE A 159 16.37 -3.52 -11.72
CA ILE A 159 15.05 -4.17 -11.78
C ILE A 159 14.25 -3.83 -10.52
N ALA A 160 14.88 -3.95 -9.35
CA ALA A 160 14.27 -3.60 -8.07
C ALA A 160 13.84 -2.12 -8.04
N LYS A 161 14.67 -1.22 -8.57
CA LYS A 161 14.35 0.21 -8.66
C LYS A 161 13.10 0.46 -9.51
N LYS A 162 13.03 -0.12 -10.71
CA LYS A 162 11.84 0.01 -11.58
C LYS A 162 10.58 -0.52 -10.90
N GLN A 163 10.70 -1.66 -10.20
CA GLN A 163 9.58 -2.24 -9.48
C GLN A 163 9.09 -1.34 -8.34
N ILE A 164 10.01 -0.76 -7.56
CA ILE A 164 9.68 0.15 -6.45
C ILE A 164 9.08 1.46 -6.97
N GLU A 165 9.60 2.00 -8.08
CA GLU A 165 9.03 3.18 -8.73
C GLU A 165 7.60 2.93 -9.20
N SER A 166 7.34 1.78 -9.84
CA SER A 166 5.99 1.37 -10.26
C SER A 166 5.04 1.23 -9.07
N TYR A 167 5.48 0.52 -8.02
CA TYR A 167 4.74 0.36 -6.77
C TYR A 167 4.41 1.70 -6.10
N SER A 168 5.39 2.61 -6.04
CA SER A 168 5.21 3.95 -5.48
C SER A 168 4.21 4.77 -6.30
N HIS A 169 4.34 4.74 -7.63
CA HIS A 169 3.44 5.45 -8.53
C HIS A 169 1.99 4.94 -8.40
N GLU A 170 1.79 3.63 -8.35
CA GLU A 170 0.47 3.04 -8.16
C GLU A 170 -0.13 3.43 -6.81
N ASN A 171 0.65 3.38 -5.72
CA ASN A 171 0.19 3.80 -4.40
C ASN A 171 -0.19 5.28 -4.35
N ILE A 172 0.59 6.16 -4.98
CA ILE A 172 0.27 7.60 -5.08
C ILE A 172 -1.05 7.78 -5.84
N LYS A 173 -1.20 7.11 -7.00
CA LYS A 173 -2.43 7.17 -7.80
C LYS A 173 -3.64 6.69 -6.99
N GLN A 174 -3.52 5.56 -6.28
CA GLN A 174 -4.59 5.05 -5.41
C GLN A 174 -4.90 6.03 -4.27
N GLY A 175 -3.86 6.62 -3.66
CA GLY A 175 -4.01 7.63 -2.62
C GLY A 175 -4.82 8.84 -3.09
N ILE A 176 -4.54 9.36 -4.29
CA ILE A 176 -5.31 10.46 -4.90
C ILE A 176 -6.79 10.09 -5.00
N TRP A 177 -7.12 8.93 -5.57
CA TRP A 177 -8.52 8.49 -5.69
C TRP A 177 -9.21 8.37 -4.34
N ILE A 178 -8.56 7.74 -3.35
CA ILE A 178 -9.11 7.59 -2.00
C ILE A 178 -9.37 8.95 -1.35
N THR A 179 -8.44 9.91 -1.48
CA THR A 179 -8.63 11.26 -0.92
C THR A 179 -9.78 12.02 -1.57
N LEU A 180 -9.94 11.91 -2.89
CA LEU A 180 -11.05 12.51 -3.62
C LEU A 180 -12.39 11.89 -3.22
N ASP A 181 -12.44 10.56 -3.08
CA ASP A 181 -13.64 9.84 -2.63
C ASP A 181 -14.04 10.25 -1.21
N PHE A 182 -13.08 10.36 -0.29
CA PHE A 182 -13.38 10.82 1.07
C PHE A 182 -13.87 12.27 1.11
N LEU A 183 -13.32 13.15 0.26
CA LEU A 183 -13.81 14.52 0.14
C LEU A 183 -15.27 14.56 -0.34
N LEU A 184 -15.60 13.78 -1.38
CA LEU A 184 -16.96 13.68 -1.90
C LEU A 184 -17.91 13.01 -0.92
N LEU A 185 -17.45 12.01 -0.18
CA LEU A 185 -18.20 11.34 0.87
C LEU A 185 -18.57 12.33 1.97
N PHE A 186 -17.58 13.09 2.46
CA PHE A 186 -17.76 14.14 3.46
C PHE A 186 -18.77 15.19 2.98
N LEU A 187 -18.61 15.69 1.75
CA LEU A 187 -19.52 16.69 1.19
C LEU A 187 -20.96 16.16 1.07
N ASN A 188 -21.13 14.93 0.60
CA ASN A 188 -22.43 14.28 0.52
C ASN A 188 -23.08 14.10 1.89
N LEU A 189 -22.29 13.69 2.89
CA LEU A 189 -22.75 13.52 4.27
C LEU A 189 -23.20 14.85 4.87
N VAL A 190 -22.37 15.91 4.77
CA VAL A 190 -22.70 17.24 5.26
C VAL A 190 -23.96 17.78 4.58
N LEU A 191 -24.09 17.66 3.26
CA LEU A 191 -25.29 18.12 2.54
C LEU A 191 -26.55 17.32 2.84
N LEU A 192 -26.42 16.09 3.35
CA LEU A 192 -27.56 15.27 3.76
C LEU A 192 -28.01 15.61 5.19
N VAL A 193 -27.06 15.87 6.09
CA VAL A 193 -27.32 16.21 7.50
C VAL A 193 -27.69 17.68 7.68
N ARG A 194 -27.17 18.59 6.85
CA ARG A 194 -27.48 20.02 6.90
C ARG A 194 -28.98 20.22 6.75
N ARG A 195 -29.63 20.60 7.85
CA ARG A 195 -31.04 21.03 7.85
C ARG A 195 -31.18 22.18 6.84
N ARG A 196 -32.12 22.05 5.92
CA ARG A 196 -32.70 23.19 5.21
C ARG A 196 -33.85 23.73 6.04
#